data_AF-A0A365KTQ1-F1
#
_entry.id   AF-A0A365KTQ1-F1
#
_cell.length_a   1.000
_cell.length_b   1.000
_cell.length_c   1.000
_cell.angle_alpha   90.00
_cell.angle_beta   90.00
_cell.angle_gamma   90.00
#
_symmetry.space_group_name_H-M   'P 1'
#
loop_
_entity.id
_entity.type
_entity.pdbx_description
1 polymer ?
#
loop_
_entity_poly.entity_id
_entity_poly.type
_entity_poly.pdbx_seq_one_letter_code
_entity_poly.pdbx_strand_id
1 'polypeptide(L)'
;MPIPDNRAPLKKYIWLLIILNGLDGILTYLGLSQGLVTEANPLLSSFAPFTILGIKLFLSICLFGLLFTTFAGIRKTFWRYTFIFANVLYTMILVLHMYWLPFLFI
;
A
#
# COMPACT_ATOMS: atom_id res chain seq x y z
N MET A 1 -19.57 -31.00 -16.06
CA MET A 1 -18.44 -30.94 -15.12
C MET A 1 -18.06 -29.48 -14.90
N PRO A 2 -18.18 -28.92 -13.70
CA PRO A 2 -17.61 -27.62 -13.40
C PRO A 2 -16.07 -27.73 -13.43
N ILE A 3 -15.42 -26.91 -14.24
CA ILE A 3 -13.95 -26.80 -14.27
C ILE A 3 -13.52 -26.31 -12.88
N PRO A 4 -12.62 -27.01 -12.17
CA PRO A 4 -12.14 -26.54 -10.89
C PRO A 4 -11.42 -25.19 -11.09
N ASP A 5 -12.02 -24.13 -10.56
CA ASP A 5 -11.43 -22.79 -10.57
C ASP A 5 -10.23 -22.77 -9.62
N ASN A 6 -9.04 -23.01 -10.16
CA ASN A 6 -7.76 -23.06 -9.45
C ASN A 6 -7.20 -21.66 -9.11
N ARG A 7 -8.03 -20.60 -9.17
CA ARG A 7 -7.58 -19.24 -8.84
C ARG A 7 -7.35 -19.11 -7.33
N ALA A 8 -6.11 -18.77 -6.98
CA ALA A 8 -5.73 -18.47 -5.60
C ALA A 8 -6.57 -17.31 -5.02
N PRO A 9 -6.90 -17.36 -3.72
CA PRO A 9 -7.72 -16.33 -3.06
C PRO A 9 -7.02 -14.96 -3.06
N LEU A 10 -7.81 -13.88 -3.15
CA LEU A 10 -7.32 -12.50 -3.15
C LEU A 10 -6.56 -12.09 -1.89
N LYS A 11 -6.75 -12.83 -0.79
CA LYS A 11 -6.14 -12.60 0.53
C LYS A 11 -4.65 -12.30 0.47
N LYS A 12 -3.87 -13.03 -0.33
CA LYS A 12 -2.42 -12.82 -0.43
C LYS A 12 -2.08 -11.43 -0.96
N TYR A 13 -2.78 -10.97 -1.99
CA TYR A 13 -2.53 -9.68 -2.61
C TYR A 13 -2.98 -8.52 -1.71
N ILE A 14 -4.08 -8.71 -0.97
CA ILE A 14 -4.56 -7.73 0.02
C ILE A 14 -3.56 -7.61 1.18
N TRP A 15 -3.08 -8.74 1.70
CA TRP A 15 -2.05 -8.76 2.76
C TRP A 15 -0.78 -8.02 2.35
N LEU A 16 -0.28 -8.29 1.14
CA LEU A 16 0.91 -7.61 0.62
C LEU A 16 0.67 -6.10 0.50
N LEU A 17 -0.51 -5.69 0.00
CA LEU A 17 -0.85 -4.28 -0.16
C LEU A 17 -0.94 -3.54 1.19
N ILE A 18 -1.49 -4.18 2.22
CA ILE A 18 -1.55 -3.63 3.60
C ILE A 18 -0.14 -3.32 4.11
N ILE A 19 0.78 -4.28 3.95
CA ILE A 19 2.17 -4.16 4.41
C ILE A 19 2.88 -3.05 3.64
N LEU A 20 2.77 -3.08 2.30
CA LEU A 20 3.43 -2.09 1.47
C LEU A 20 2.90 -0.67 1.72
N ASN A 21 1.58 -0.49 1.87
CA ASN A 21 0.98 0.81 2.17
C ASN A 21 1.35 1.32 3.58
N GLY A 22 1.47 0.41 4.55
CA GLY A 22 1.96 0.77 5.89
C GLY A 22 3.42 1.24 5.87
N LEU A 23 4.30 0.49 5.19
CA LEU A 23 5.70 0.84 5.02
C LEU A 23 5.87 2.17 4.27
N ASP A 24 5.12 2.35 3.17
CA ASP A 24 5.08 3.60 2.42
C ASP A 24 4.71 4.78 3.31
N GLY A 25 3.69 4.65 4.16
CA GLY A 25 3.31 5.72 5.09
C GLY A 25 4.38 6.06 6.11
N ILE A 26 5.02 5.05 6.71
CA ILE A 26 6.11 5.26 7.68
C ILE A 26 7.30 5.95 7.02
N LEU A 27 7.72 5.48 5.85
CA LEU A 27 8.87 6.04 5.14
C LEU A 27 8.57 7.46 4.63
N THR A 28 7.37 7.69 4.08
CA THR A 28 6.91 9.03 3.68
C THR A 28 6.96 9.99 4.88
N TYR A 29 6.47 9.57 6.04
CA TYR A 29 6.53 10.37 7.26
C TYR A 29 7.96 10.72 7.65
N LEU A 30 8.87 9.74 7.68
CA LEU A 30 10.29 9.98 7.98
C LEU A 30 10.93 10.96 6.98
N GLY A 31 10.66 10.77 5.69
CA GLY A 31 11.22 11.60 4.62
C GLY A 31 10.71 13.03 4.66
N LEU A 32 9.42 13.23 4.93
CA LEU A 32 8.82 14.54 5.11
C LEU A 32 9.31 15.22 6.41
N SER A 33 9.41 14.49 7.51
CA SER A 33 9.87 15.02 8.79
C SER A 33 11.32 15.48 8.76
N GLN A 34 12.16 14.88 7.90
CA GLN A 34 13.54 15.31 7.68
C GLN A 34 13.71 16.25 6.47
N GLY A 35 12.63 16.56 5.74
CA GLY A 35 12.68 17.41 4.55
C GLY A 35 13.42 16.79 3.34
N LEU A 36 13.63 15.47 3.35
CA LEU A 36 14.34 14.73 2.29
C LEU A 36 13.43 14.40 1.10
N VAL A 37 12.12 14.38 1.32
CA VAL A 37 11.11 14.02 0.32
C VAL A 37 9.96 15.02 0.38
N THR A 38 9.34 15.28 -0.76
CA THR A 38 8.08 16.02 -0.86
C THR A 38 6.95 15.08 -1.26
N GLU A 39 5.76 15.29 -0.72
CA GLU A 39 4.58 14.49 -1.06
C GLU A 39 4.16 14.77 -2.51
N ALA A 40 4.30 13.77 -3.38
CA ALA A 40 3.92 13.89 -4.79
C ALA A 40 2.41 13.79 -5.01
N ASN A 41 1.66 13.25 -4.05
CA ASN A 41 0.20 13.16 -4.14
C ASN A 41 -0.44 14.53 -3.88
N PRO A 42 -1.05 15.19 -4.88
CA PRO A 42 -1.62 16.53 -4.72
C PRO A 42 -2.80 16.58 -3.73
N LEU A 43 -3.44 15.43 -3.45
CA LEU A 43 -4.47 15.35 -2.43
C LEU A 43 -3.89 15.34 -1.01
N LEU A 44 -2.67 14.83 -0.85
CA LEU A 44 -2.01 14.71 0.44
C LEU A 44 -0.99 15.84 0.69
N SER A 45 -0.53 16.53 -0.35
CA SER A 45 0.54 17.52 -0.28
C SER A 45 0.27 18.70 0.65
N SER A 46 -1.00 19.02 0.90
CA SER A 46 -1.40 20.12 1.78
C SER A 46 -1.52 19.73 3.25
N PHE A 47 -1.34 18.45 3.59
CA PHE A 47 -1.51 17.95 4.95
C PHE A 47 -0.17 17.86 5.70
N ALA A 48 -0.25 17.93 7.02
CA ALA A 48 0.91 17.71 7.88
C ALA A 48 1.42 16.26 7.74
N PRO A 49 2.73 15.99 7.90
CA PRO A 49 3.31 14.65 7.76
C PRO A 49 2.62 13.59 8.63
N PHE A 50 2.23 13.97 9.85
CA PHE A 50 1.50 13.08 10.77
C PHE A 50 0.09 12.73 10.26
N THR A 51 -0.61 13.68 9.63
CA THR A 51 -1.92 13.44 9.02
C THR A 51 -1.81 12.50 7.83
N ILE A 52 -0.76 12.66 7.01
CA ILE A 52 -0.49 11.76 5.87
C ILE A 52 -0.26 10.33 6.37
N LEU A 53 0.55 10.15 7.42
CA LEU A 53 0.75 8.86 8.07
C LEU A 53 -0.58 8.28 8.58
N GLY A 54 -1.38 9.09 9.29
CA GLY A 54 -2.67 8.68 9.82
C GLY A 54 -3.64 8.19 8.73
N ILE A 55 -3.72 8.91 7.60
CA ILE A 55 -4.55 8.52 6.46
C ILE A 55 -4.07 7.22 5.84
N LYS A 56 -2.75 7.07 5.62
CA LYS A 56 -2.19 5.83 5.05
C LYS A 56 -2.39 4.64 5.98
N LEU A 57 -2.20 4.79 7.30
CA LEU A 57 -2.46 3.73 8.27
C LEU A 57 -3.96 3.39 8.37
N PHE A 58 -4.84 4.39 8.33
CA PHE A 58 -6.28 4.17 8.28
C PHE A 58 -6.67 3.35 7.05
N LEU A 59 -6.10 3.67 5.88
CA LEU A 59 -6.31 2.88 4.66
C LEU A 59 -5.84 1.43 4.84
N SER A 60 -4.70 1.19 5.47
CA SER A 60 -4.24 -0.17 5.81
C SER A 60 -5.21 -0.90 6.74
N ILE A 61 -5.82 -0.20 7.71
CA ILE A 61 -6.86 -0.78 8.59
C ILE A 61 -8.12 -1.13 7.79
N CYS A 62 -8.56 -0.26 6.88
CA CYS A 62 -9.70 -0.55 6.00
C CYS A 62 -9.42 -1.77 5.11
N LEU A 63 -8.23 -1.85 4.51
CA LEU A 63 -7.80 -3.00 3.72
C LEU A 63 -7.71 -4.28 4.57
N PHE A 64 -7.27 -4.17 5.82
CA PHE A 64 -7.30 -5.28 6.77
C PHE A 64 -8.72 -5.74 7.08
N GLY A 65 -9.66 -4.79 7.26
CA GLY A 65 -11.09 -5.08 7.40
C GLY A 65 -11.66 -5.87 6.22
N LEU A 66 -11.23 -5.57 4.99
CA LEU A 66 -11.65 -6.33 3.79
C LEU A 66 -11.31 -7.82 3.88
N LEU A 67 -10.25 -8.21 4.60
CA LEU A 67 -9.86 -9.62 4.77
C LEU A 67 -10.92 -10.46 5.50
N PHE A 68 -11.73 -9.83 6.36
CA PHE A 68 -12.79 -10.48 7.14
C PHE A 68 -14.14 -10.49 6.43
N THR A 69 -14.26 -9.75 5.32
CA THR A 69 -15.48 -9.74 4.51
C THR A 69 -15.48 -10.84 3.46
N THR A 70 -16.65 -11.16 2.90
CA THR A 70 -16.80 -12.09 1.76
C THR A 70 -16.02 -11.63 0.52
N PHE A 71 -15.60 -10.37 0.48
CA PHE A 71 -14.78 -9.78 -0.58
C PHE A 71 -13.44 -10.50 -0.77
N ALA A 72 -12.81 -10.93 0.33
CA ALA A 72 -11.55 -11.66 0.28
C ALA A 72 -11.65 -13.04 -0.40
N GLY A 73 -12.87 -13.57 -0.53
CA GLY A 73 -13.20 -14.80 -1.24
C GLY A 73 -13.59 -14.60 -2.71
N ILE A 74 -13.66 -13.36 -3.20
CA ILE A 74 -14.02 -13.07 -4.59
C ILE A 74 -12.94 -13.59 -5.54
N ARG A 75 -13.35 -14.33 -6.58
CA ARG A 75 -12.44 -14.91 -7.62
C ARG A 75 -12.50 -14.20 -8.97
N LYS A 76 -13.18 -13.05 -9.03
CA LYS A 76 -13.29 -12.21 -10.23
C LYS A 76 -11.90 -11.74 -10.66
N THR A 77 -11.57 -11.96 -11.93
CA THR A 77 -10.24 -11.66 -12.49
C THR A 77 -9.90 -10.16 -12.41
N PHE A 78 -10.90 -9.30 -12.57
CA PHE A 78 -10.75 -7.84 -12.49
C PHE A 78 -10.06 -7.42 -11.18
N TRP A 79 -10.63 -7.79 -10.03
CA TRP A 79 -10.07 -7.45 -8.72
C TRP A 79 -8.67 -8.02 -8.50
N ARG A 80 -8.39 -9.22 -9.03
CA ARG A 80 -7.06 -9.81 -8.96
C ARG A 80 -6.02 -8.94 -9.68
N TYR A 81 -6.30 -8.53 -10.92
CA TYR A 81 -5.39 -7.65 -11.66
C TYR A 81 -5.27 -6.27 -11.00
N THR A 82 -6.36 -5.72 -10.46
CA THR A 82 -6.31 -4.47 -9.70
C THR A 82 -5.36 -4.55 -8.51
N PHE A 83 -5.47 -5.60 -7.68
CA PHE A 83 -4.58 -5.76 -6.53
C PHE A 83 -3.13 -6.07 -6.95
N ILE A 84 -2.91 -6.85 -8.01
CA ILE A 84 -1.56 -7.08 -8.53
C ILE A 84 -0.94 -5.76 -8.99
N PHE A 85 -1.67 -4.97 -9.77
CA PHE A 85 -1.22 -3.68 -10.25
C PHE A 85 -0.91 -2.72 -9.10
N ALA A 86 -1.80 -2.63 -8.10
CA ALA A 86 -1.56 -1.82 -6.90
C ALA A 86 -0.28 -2.27 -6.17
N ASN A 87 -0.09 -3.57 -5.97
CA ASN A 87 1.13 -4.10 -5.33
C ASN A 87 2.40 -3.76 -6.12
N VAL A 88 2.36 -3.82 -7.47
CA VAL A 88 3.50 -3.42 -8.32
C VAL A 88 3.83 -1.95 -8.11
N LEU A 89 2.84 -1.06 -8.15
CA LEU A 89 3.04 0.37 -7.92
C LEU A 89 3.63 0.65 -6.54
N TYR A 90 3.07 0.06 -5.49
CA TYR A 90 3.58 0.23 -4.13
C TYR A 90 4.99 -0.36 -3.95
N THR A 91 5.33 -1.42 -4.67
CA THR A 91 6.70 -1.96 -4.68
C THR A 91 7.67 -0.99 -5.35
N MET A 92 7.28 -0.37 -6.47
CA MET A 92 8.09 0.66 -7.13
C MET A 92 8.32 1.86 -6.22
N ILE A 93 7.27 2.31 -5.52
CA ILE A 93 7.37 3.39 -4.53
C ILE A 93 8.30 2.99 -3.38
N LEU A 94 8.22 1.76 -2.87
CA LEU A 94 9.14 1.28 -1.84
C LEU A 94 10.60 1.29 -2.32
N VAL A 95 10.86 0.88 -3.57
CA VAL A 95 12.20 0.97 -4.17
C VAL A 95 12.67 2.42 -4.28
N LEU A 96 11.78 3.35 -4.62
CA LEU A 96 12.12 4.79 -4.62
C LEU A 96 12.53 5.27 -3.21
N HIS A 97 11.91 4.75 -2.15
CA HIS A 97 12.31 5.09 -0.79
C HIS A 97 13.74 4.63 -0.44
N MET A 98 14.20 3.53 -1.03
CA MET A 98 15.57 3.04 -0.84
C MET A 98 16.64 4.01 -1.35
N TYR A 99 16.29 4.91 -2.29
CA TYR A 99 17.22 5.90 -2.81
C TYR A 99 17.63 6.93 -1.76
N TRP A 100 16.68 7.38 -0.93
CA TRP A 100 16.93 8.46 0.02
C TRP A 100 17.15 7.99 1.47
N LEU A 101 16.73 6.76 1.80
CA LEU A 101 16.92 6.15 3.12
C LEU A 101 18.34 6.27 3.71
N PRO A 102 19.44 6.12 2.93
CA PRO A 102 20.80 6.30 3.47
C PRO A 102 21.07 7.69 4.04
N PHE A 103 20.43 8.74 3.52
CA PHE A 103 20.60 10.11 4.02
C PHE A 103 19.96 10.34 5.39
N LEU A 104 19.15 9.40 5.90
CA LEU A 104 18.53 9.51 7.22
C LEU A 104 19.55 9.36 8.37
N PHE A 105 20.68 8.71 8.10
CA PHE A 105 21.72 8.38 9.09
C PHE A 105 22.99 9.25 8.95
N ILE A 106 22.98 10.22 8.04
CA ILE A 106 24.09 11.16 7.77
C ILE A 106 23.74 12.51 8.39
#